data_AF-A0A0R1UM60-F1
#
_entry.id   AF-A0A0R1UM60-F1
#
_cell.length_a   1.000
_cell.length_b   1.000
_cell.length_c   1.000
_cell.angle_alpha   90.00
_cell.angle_beta   90.00
_cell.angle_gamma   90.00
#
_symmetry.space_group_name_H-M   'P 1'
#
loop_
_entity.id
_entity.type
_entity.pdbx_description
1 polymer ?
#
loop_
_entity_poly.entity_id
_entity_poly.type
_entity_poly.pdbx_seq_one_letter_code
_entity_poly.pdbx_strand_id
1 'polypeptide(L)'
;MFTYIYAKAGGNSGGTGTSDSAGPVTVHYQTTAGTKLAADEVITGSRGTAYRTKAKTIAGYVLQRVIGKPTGKLTADEQTVTYVYAKAKAAAFKSFRIYGKQGLYRYAKPTFKRSQRLAHVKYLPRIRAKIFRVVGTATSSQGRLRYRLADGSYVTARADYVANLYWQGKHYRKLVVINPKGTYEYQKPMFKRSYRVKLLHKKTVVKVKKMVRRGDMTRYQLTNGRYLTGNKQWVSVK
;
A
#
# COMPACT_ATOMS: atom_id res chain seq x y z
N MET A 1 -26.08 18.36 19.86
CA MET A 1 -25.61 17.95 21.20
C MET A 1 -24.14 18.30 21.32
N PHE A 2 -23.81 19.36 22.05
CA PHE A 2 -22.44 19.77 22.31
C PHE A 2 -22.02 19.20 23.67
N THR A 3 -20.99 18.37 23.70
CA THR A 3 -20.47 17.78 24.94
C THR A 3 -19.36 18.68 25.47
N TYR A 4 -19.61 19.35 26.58
CA TYR A 4 -18.64 20.20 27.28
C TYR A 4 -17.75 19.33 28.18
N ILE A 5 -16.43 19.52 28.11
CA ILE A 5 -15.49 18.99 29.12
C ILE A 5 -15.04 20.17 29.97
N TYR A 6 -15.48 20.21 31.22
CA TYR A 6 -15.01 21.18 32.23
C TYR A 6 -13.73 20.67 32.91
N ALA A 7 -12.73 21.53 33.06
CA ALA A 7 -11.67 21.37 34.05
C ALA A 7 -12.03 22.22 35.28
N LYS A 8 -12.11 21.58 36.45
CA LYS A 8 -12.49 22.18 37.74
C LYS A 8 -11.29 22.93 38.36
N ALA A 9 -11.47 24.18 38.76
CA ALA A 9 -10.59 24.93 39.67
C ALA A 9 -11.41 25.43 40.87
N GLY A 10 -10.88 25.31 42.09
CA GLY A 10 -11.57 25.65 43.35
C GLY A 10 -11.31 27.07 43.87
N GLY A 11 -12.33 27.63 44.56
CA GLY A 11 -12.34 28.66 45.65
C GLY A 11 -11.75 30.06 45.40
N ASN A 12 -12.54 31.11 45.11
CA ASN A 12 -13.10 32.21 45.97
C ASN A 12 -12.07 33.26 46.47
N SER A 13 -12.19 34.61 46.44
CA SER A 13 -13.32 35.58 46.35
C SER A 13 -12.77 37.01 46.02
N GLY A 14 -13.56 37.91 45.43
CA GLY A 14 -13.49 39.38 45.69
C GLY A 14 -13.19 40.39 44.53
N GLY A 15 -14.25 40.92 43.90
CA GLY A 15 -14.45 42.34 43.49
C GLY A 15 -13.48 43.12 42.57
N THR A 16 -13.88 43.34 41.31
CA THR A 16 -13.99 44.62 40.53
C THR A 16 -13.94 44.32 39.02
N GLY A 17 -14.86 44.92 38.27
CA GLY A 17 -15.19 44.53 36.90
C GLY A 17 -14.16 44.92 35.85
N THR A 18 -13.46 43.92 35.32
CA THR A 18 -13.13 43.82 33.89
C THR A 18 -13.30 42.35 33.53
N SER A 19 -14.17 42.03 32.58
CA SER A 19 -14.31 40.66 32.07
C SER A 19 -12.96 40.20 31.51
N ASP A 20 -12.24 39.36 32.27
CA ASP A 20 -11.00 38.71 31.83
C ASP A 20 -11.27 37.49 30.94
N SER A 21 -12.46 37.47 30.32
CA SER A 21 -12.84 36.47 29.33
C SER A 21 -12.00 36.66 28.07
N ALA A 22 -11.40 35.58 27.59
CA ALA A 22 -10.75 35.56 26.29
C ALA A 22 -11.75 35.33 25.15
N GLY A 23 -11.35 35.70 23.94
CA GLY A 23 -11.98 35.22 22.73
C GLY A 23 -11.73 33.70 22.57
N PRO A 24 -12.71 32.92 22.09
CA PRO A 24 -12.53 31.49 21.87
C PRO A 24 -11.47 31.19 20.81
N VAL A 25 -10.78 30.06 20.96
CA VAL A 25 -10.05 29.42 19.85
C VAL A 25 -10.97 28.43 19.17
N THR A 26 -11.30 28.66 17.91
CA THR A 26 -12.07 27.72 17.07
C THR A 26 -11.13 26.90 16.19
N VAL A 27 -11.29 25.57 16.24
CA VAL A 27 -10.47 24.61 15.51
C VAL A 27 -11.27 23.97 14.40
N HIS A 28 -10.86 24.18 13.15
CA HIS A 28 -11.49 23.61 11.97
C HIS A 28 -10.70 22.42 11.42
N TYR A 29 -11.45 21.44 10.90
CA TYR A 29 -10.90 20.28 10.21
C TYR A 29 -11.53 20.19 8.82
N GLN A 30 -10.82 20.62 7.78
CA GLN A 30 -11.41 20.81 6.45
C GLN A 30 -10.49 20.45 5.28
N THR A 31 -11.05 20.31 4.09
CA THR A 31 -10.26 20.15 2.85
C THR A 31 -9.67 21.47 2.37
N THR A 32 -8.80 21.43 1.35
CA THR A 32 -8.32 22.64 0.65
C THR A 32 -9.43 23.47 0.02
N ALA A 33 -10.58 22.85 -0.29
CA ALA A 33 -11.77 23.52 -0.82
C ALA A 33 -12.72 24.04 0.29
N GLY A 34 -12.32 23.96 1.57
CA GLY A 34 -13.13 24.40 2.71
C GLY A 34 -14.21 23.41 3.14
N THR A 35 -14.27 22.20 2.57
CA THR A 35 -15.26 21.19 2.98
C THR A 35 -14.92 20.66 4.38
N LYS A 36 -15.85 20.82 5.33
CA LYS A 36 -15.71 20.32 6.71
C LYS A 36 -15.65 18.78 6.74
N LEU A 37 -14.66 18.24 7.46
CA LEU A 37 -14.38 16.80 7.57
C LEU A 37 -14.64 16.23 8.96
N ALA A 38 -14.66 17.08 9.98
CA ALA A 38 -15.01 16.72 11.35
C ALA A 38 -15.68 17.91 12.05
N ALA A 39 -16.34 17.66 13.17
CA ALA A 39 -16.85 18.73 14.03
C ALA A 39 -15.71 19.65 14.48
N ASP A 40 -16.02 20.95 14.55
CA ASP A 40 -15.10 21.96 15.05
C ASP A 40 -14.94 21.78 16.56
N GLU A 41 -13.79 22.18 17.08
CA GLU A 41 -13.55 22.24 18.52
C GLU A 41 -13.44 23.70 18.94
N VAL A 42 -14.00 24.03 20.10
CA VAL A 42 -13.95 25.39 20.64
C VAL A 42 -13.27 25.33 22.00
N ILE A 43 -12.22 26.11 22.19
CA ILE A 43 -11.49 26.24 23.45
C ILE A 43 -11.80 27.63 24.01
N THR A 44 -12.39 27.68 25.20
CA THR A 44 -12.67 28.90 25.95
C THR A 44 -11.88 28.92 27.25
N GLY A 45 -11.71 30.10 27.83
CA GLY A 45 -11.02 30.29 29.10
C GLY A 45 -10.71 31.76 29.36
N SER A 46 -9.97 32.02 30.44
CA SER A 46 -9.50 33.36 30.78
C SER A 46 -8.35 33.79 29.88
N ARG A 47 -8.18 35.09 29.69
CA ARG A 47 -7.08 35.69 28.92
C ARG A 47 -5.73 35.21 29.46
N GLY A 48 -4.78 34.94 28.57
CA GLY A 48 -3.45 34.47 28.93
C GLY A 48 -3.35 32.97 29.25
N THR A 49 -4.46 32.24 29.37
CA THR A 49 -4.48 30.78 29.52
C THR A 49 -3.85 30.11 28.31
N ALA A 50 -2.94 29.16 28.52
CA ALA A 50 -2.32 28.41 27.43
C ALA A 50 -3.32 27.44 26.78
N TYR A 51 -3.32 27.36 25.46
CA TYR A 51 -4.10 26.38 24.70
C TYR A 51 -3.20 25.51 23.81
N ARG A 52 -3.69 24.31 23.51
CA ARG A 52 -3.04 23.38 22.57
C ARG A 52 -4.07 22.55 21.82
N THR A 53 -3.89 22.45 20.52
CA THR A 53 -4.74 21.66 19.61
C THR A 53 -3.92 20.56 18.93
N LYS A 54 -4.61 19.57 18.37
CA LYS A 54 -3.99 18.45 17.66
C LYS A 54 -4.78 18.10 16.41
N ALA A 55 -4.07 17.62 15.39
CA ALA A 55 -4.72 17.07 14.21
C ALA A 55 -5.49 15.79 14.56
N LYS A 56 -6.68 15.62 13.96
CA LYS A 56 -7.44 14.37 14.01
C LYS A 56 -6.97 13.39 12.94
N THR A 57 -7.08 12.11 13.25
CA THR A 57 -7.02 11.03 12.25
C THR A 57 -8.38 10.94 11.57
N ILE A 58 -8.44 11.29 10.28
CA ILE A 58 -9.67 11.27 9.49
C ILE A 58 -9.54 10.19 8.40
N ALA A 59 -10.45 9.21 8.41
CA ALA A 59 -10.40 8.09 7.48
C ALA A 59 -10.44 8.57 6.01
N GLY A 60 -9.46 8.12 5.22
CA GLY A 60 -9.35 8.51 3.81
C GLY A 60 -8.73 9.88 3.55
N TYR A 61 -8.22 10.57 4.57
CA TYR A 61 -7.56 11.87 4.47
C TYR A 61 -6.20 11.88 5.17
N VAL A 62 -5.30 12.74 4.68
CA VAL A 62 -3.98 13.00 5.28
C VAL A 62 -3.85 14.49 5.57
N LEU A 63 -3.28 14.84 6.72
CA LEU A 63 -2.99 16.23 7.07
C LEU A 63 -2.00 16.80 6.05
N GLN A 64 -2.37 17.93 5.43
CA GLN A 64 -1.51 18.62 4.47
C GLN A 64 -0.77 19.79 5.14
N ARG A 65 -1.49 20.63 5.89
CA ARG A 65 -0.93 21.79 6.60
C ARG A 65 -1.84 22.26 7.73
N VAL A 66 -1.30 23.13 8.57
CA VAL A 66 -2.03 23.85 9.62
C VAL A 66 -1.99 25.34 9.30
N ILE A 67 -3.12 26.02 9.40
CA ILE A 67 -3.24 27.48 9.27
C ILE A 67 -3.58 28.02 10.67
N GLY A 68 -2.92 29.08 11.10
CA GLY A 68 -2.99 29.58 12.48
C GLY A 68 -1.99 28.89 13.42
N LYS A 69 -2.08 29.19 14.71
CA LYS A 69 -1.13 28.71 15.74
C LYS A 69 -1.76 27.57 16.55
N PRO A 70 -1.30 26.30 16.43
CA PRO A 70 -1.89 25.16 17.16
C PRO A 70 -1.59 25.16 18.66
N THR A 71 -0.69 26.04 19.10
CA THR A 71 -0.38 26.29 20.52
C THR A 71 -0.21 27.77 20.73
N GLY A 72 -0.65 28.28 21.87
CA GLY A 72 -0.54 29.69 22.20
C GLY A 72 -1.15 30.00 23.56
N LYS A 73 -1.42 31.29 23.79
CA LYS A 73 -2.23 31.78 24.89
C LYS A 73 -3.50 32.40 24.32
N LEU A 74 -4.60 32.27 25.05
CA LEU A 74 -5.87 32.90 24.71
C LEU A 74 -5.75 34.42 24.79
N THR A 75 -6.26 35.13 23.78
CA THR A 75 -6.23 36.60 23.66
C THR A 75 -7.61 37.20 23.90
N ALA A 76 -7.73 38.53 23.94
CA ALA A 76 -9.05 39.17 23.93
C ALA A 76 -9.81 38.84 22.63
N ASP A 77 -9.10 38.80 21.50
CA ASP A 77 -9.66 38.49 20.18
C ASP A 77 -9.87 36.99 19.98
N GLU A 78 -10.85 36.64 19.14
CA GLU A 78 -11.09 35.29 18.68
C GLU A 78 -9.90 34.78 17.85
N GLN A 79 -9.61 33.49 17.97
CA GLN A 79 -8.47 32.85 17.32
C GLN A 79 -8.94 31.63 16.53
N THR A 80 -8.27 31.36 15.41
CA THR A 80 -8.64 30.24 14.53
C THR A 80 -7.44 29.36 14.24
N VAL A 81 -7.64 28.04 14.36
CA VAL A 81 -6.68 27.02 13.94
C VAL A 81 -7.35 26.08 12.94
N THR A 82 -6.84 26.03 11.72
CA THR A 82 -7.43 25.18 10.67
C THR A 82 -6.44 24.08 10.28
N TYR A 83 -6.81 22.84 10.55
CA TYR A 83 -6.15 21.66 10.02
C TYR A 83 -6.71 21.36 8.62
N VAL A 84 -5.86 21.54 7.60
CA VAL A 84 -6.23 21.33 6.20
C VAL A 84 -5.77 19.95 5.73
N TYR A 85 -6.70 19.17 5.21
CA TYR A 85 -6.50 17.79 4.78
C TYR A 85 -6.61 17.63 3.26
N ALA A 86 -5.84 16.70 2.72
CA ALA A 86 -5.99 16.21 1.36
C ALA A 86 -6.50 14.77 1.38
N LYS A 87 -7.27 14.38 0.35
CA LYS A 87 -7.71 12.99 0.21
C LYS A 87 -6.48 12.09 0.13
N ALA A 88 -6.44 11.06 0.96
CA ALA A 88 -5.35 10.09 0.95
C ALA A 88 -5.30 9.44 -0.45
N LYS A 89 -4.13 9.52 -1.09
CA LYS A 89 -3.91 8.78 -2.33
C LYS A 89 -4.02 7.29 -2.00
N ALA A 90 -5.04 6.62 -2.54
CA ALA A 90 -5.15 5.18 -2.40
C ALA A 90 -3.82 4.56 -2.86
N ALA A 91 -3.26 3.67 -2.04
CA ALA A 91 -2.03 2.98 -2.38
C ALA A 91 -2.22 2.32 -3.75
N ALA A 92 -1.41 2.72 -4.73
CA ALA A 92 -1.51 2.17 -6.08
C ALA A 92 -1.34 0.65 -6.02
N PHE A 93 -2.24 -0.08 -6.66
CA PHE A 93 -2.16 -1.54 -6.70
C PHE A 93 -0.82 -1.96 -7.28
N LYS A 94 0.01 -2.62 -6.46
CA LYS A 94 1.30 -3.13 -6.91
C LYS A 94 1.06 -4.37 -7.76
N SER A 95 1.13 -4.22 -9.07
CA SER A 95 1.01 -5.35 -9.99
C SER A 95 2.01 -6.47 -9.68
N PHE A 96 1.60 -7.70 -9.96
CA PHE A 96 2.42 -8.89 -9.83
C PHE A 96 2.09 -9.90 -10.93
N ARG A 97 2.94 -10.92 -11.08
CA ARG A 97 2.70 -12.01 -12.02
C ARG A 97 2.40 -13.29 -11.29
N ILE A 98 1.46 -14.06 -11.82
CA ILE A 98 1.10 -15.40 -11.37
C ILE A 98 1.30 -16.41 -12.50
N TYR A 99 1.42 -17.69 -12.16
CA TYR A 99 1.30 -18.80 -13.08
C TYR A 99 0.15 -19.73 -12.66
N GLY A 100 -0.45 -20.44 -13.63
CA GLY A 100 -1.46 -21.45 -13.38
C GLY A 100 -0.86 -22.76 -12.81
N LYS A 101 -1.45 -23.28 -11.75
CA LYS A 101 -1.16 -24.59 -11.13
C LYS A 101 -2.12 -25.70 -11.57
N GLN A 102 -3.27 -25.33 -12.11
CA GLN A 102 -4.32 -26.24 -12.60
C GLN A 102 -4.97 -25.64 -13.85
N GLY A 103 -5.82 -26.44 -14.52
CA GLY A 103 -6.70 -25.94 -15.57
C GLY A 103 -7.68 -24.91 -14.98
N LEU A 104 -7.85 -23.79 -15.68
CA LEU A 104 -8.77 -22.72 -15.24
C LEU A 104 -9.37 -21.98 -16.43
N TYR A 105 -10.46 -21.26 -16.21
CA TYR A 105 -11.03 -20.35 -17.20
C TYR A 105 -10.73 -18.89 -16.86
N ARG A 106 -10.60 -18.06 -17.91
CA ARG A 106 -10.68 -16.60 -17.82
C ARG A 106 -12.11 -16.15 -17.98
N TYR A 107 -12.49 -15.08 -17.29
CA TYR A 107 -13.86 -14.57 -17.26
C TYR A 107 -13.91 -13.07 -17.57
N ALA A 108 -15.00 -12.63 -18.20
CA ALA A 108 -15.25 -11.21 -18.45
C ALA A 108 -15.58 -10.41 -17.17
N LYS A 109 -16.18 -11.08 -16.17
CA LYS A 109 -16.67 -10.46 -14.92
C LYS A 109 -16.13 -11.20 -13.68
N PRO A 110 -16.06 -10.57 -12.50
CA PRO A 110 -15.54 -11.18 -11.28
C PRO A 110 -16.47 -12.26 -10.68
N THR A 111 -17.77 -12.19 -10.97
CA THR A 111 -18.73 -13.26 -10.64
C THR A 111 -18.76 -14.27 -11.78
N PHE A 112 -18.10 -15.41 -11.57
CA PHE A 112 -17.86 -16.40 -12.61
C PHE A 112 -19.13 -17.17 -12.96
N LYS A 113 -19.57 -17.03 -14.21
CA LYS A 113 -20.67 -17.79 -14.83
C LYS A 113 -20.16 -18.46 -16.10
N ARG A 114 -20.76 -19.59 -16.49
CA ARG A 114 -20.37 -20.31 -17.73
C ARG A 114 -20.46 -19.40 -18.96
N SER A 115 -21.51 -18.58 -19.06
CA SER A 115 -21.72 -17.60 -20.14
C SER A 115 -20.68 -16.48 -20.21
N GLN A 116 -19.86 -16.29 -19.17
CA GLN A 116 -18.85 -15.23 -19.11
C GLN A 116 -17.43 -15.77 -19.36
N ARG A 117 -17.29 -17.06 -19.69
CA ARG A 117 -15.99 -17.68 -19.96
C ARG A 117 -15.45 -17.13 -21.28
N LEU A 118 -14.24 -16.61 -21.23
CA LEU A 118 -13.53 -16.07 -22.39
C LEU A 118 -12.59 -17.10 -23.01
N ALA A 119 -11.83 -17.82 -22.19
CA ALA A 119 -10.86 -18.80 -22.66
C ALA A 119 -10.55 -19.84 -21.59
N HIS A 120 -10.35 -21.09 -22.01
CA HIS A 120 -9.78 -22.13 -21.16
C HIS A 120 -8.25 -22.06 -21.17
N VAL A 121 -7.66 -22.17 -20.00
CA VAL A 121 -6.21 -22.24 -19.78
C VAL A 121 -5.89 -23.66 -19.37
N LYS A 122 -5.30 -24.43 -20.29
CA LYS A 122 -4.86 -25.80 -20.03
C LYS A 122 -3.81 -25.83 -18.91
N TYR A 123 -3.88 -26.85 -18.06
CA TYR A 123 -2.81 -27.17 -17.13
C TYR A 123 -1.52 -27.50 -17.87
N LEU A 124 -0.41 -26.90 -17.42
CA LEU A 124 0.94 -27.23 -17.85
C LEU A 124 1.87 -27.22 -16.63
N PRO A 125 2.94 -28.04 -16.62
CA PRO A 125 3.94 -28.02 -15.55
C PRO A 125 4.50 -26.60 -15.36
N ARG A 126 4.92 -26.25 -14.13
CA ARG A 126 5.36 -24.89 -13.75
C ARG A 126 6.24 -24.20 -14.79
N ILE A 127 7.22 -24.90 -15.35
CA ILE A 127 8.18 -24.39 -16.34
C ILE A 127 7.50 -23.92 -17.65
N ARG A 128 6.35 -24.49 -18.01
CA ARG A 128 5.55 -24.17 -19.21
C ARG A 128 4.21 -23.51 -18.90
N ALA A 129 3.86 -23.35 -17.62
CA ALA A 129 2.59 -22.79 -17.19
C ALA A 129 2.31 -21.39 -17.78
N LYS A 130 1.05 -21.13 -18.12
CA LYS A 130 0.61 -19.81 -18.57
C LYS A 130 0.81 -18.79 -17.45
N ILE A 131 1.40 -17.65 -17.80
CA ILE A 131 1.62 -16.52 -16.90
C ILE A 131 0.53 -15.47 -17.11
N PHE A 132 0.11 -14.83 -16.03
CA PHE A 132 -0.78 -13.67 -16.06
C PHE A 132 -0.17 -12.49 -15.31
N ARG A 133 -0.37 -11.27 -15.84
CA ARG A 133 -0.07 -10.02 -15.12
C ARG A 133 -1.34 -9.56 -14.41
N VAL A 134 -1.29 -9.56 -13.09
CA VAL A 134 -2.38 -9.10 -12.21
C VAL A 134 -2.20 -7.60 -11.97
N VAL A 135 -3.25 -6.83 -12.22
CA VAL A 135 -3.28 -5.36 -12.11
C VAL A 135 -4.40 -4.86 -11.18
N GLY A 136 -5.08 -5.79 -10.52
CA GLY A 136 -6.08 -5.48 -9.51
C GLY A 136 -6.66 -6.74 -8.90
N THR A 137 -7.51 -6.54 -7.92
CA THR A 137 -8.34 -7.57 -7.30
C THR A 137 -9.80 -7.17 -7.42
N ALA A 138 -10.69 -8.17 -7.39
CA ALA A 138 -12.12 -7.98 -7.30
C ALA A 138 -12.70 -9.08 -6.42
N THR A 139 -13.94 -8.89 -5.98
CA THR A 139 -14.66 -9.87 -5.17
C THR A 139 -15.90 -10.30 -5.95
N SER A 140 -16.16 -11.61 -6.02
CA SER A 140 -17.43 -12.10 -6.56
C SER A 140 -18.60 -11.69 -5.66
N SER A 141 -19.84 -11.82 -6.14
CA SER A 141 -21.04 -11.63 -5.30
C SER A 141 -21.05 -12.47 -4.01
N GLN A 142 -20.37 -13.62 -3.99
CA GLN A 142 -20.23 -14.51 -2.83
C GLN A 142 -18.97 -14.23 -1.98
N GLY A 143 -18.38 -13.03 -2.04
CA GLY A 143 -17.20 -12.71 -1.22
C GLY A 143 -15.87 -13.33 -1.66
N ARG A 144 -15.84 -14.15 -2.72
CA ARG A 144 -14.61 -14.83 -3.17
C ARG A 144 -13.67 -13.90 -3.93
N LEU A 145 -12.41 -13.85 -3.52
CA LEU A 145 -11.36 -13.06 -4.18
C LEU A 145 -11.09 -13.53 -5.63
N ARG A 146 -10.85 -12.55 -6.51
CA ARG A 146 -10.51 -12.69 -7.93
C ARG A 146 -9.35 -11.79 -8.29
N TYR A 147 -8.51 -12.25 -9.20
CA TYR A 147 -7.47 -11.42 -9.79
C TYR A 147 -7.97 -10.80 -11.08
N ARG A 148 -7.85 -9.47 -11.20
CA ARG A 148 -8.04 -8.73 -12.45
C ARG A 148 -6.74 -8.69 -13.23
N LEU A 149 -6.80 -9.15 -14.46
CA LEU A 149 -5.67 -9.25 -15.37
C LEU A 149 -5.48 -7.94 -16.14
N ALA A 150 -4.28 -7.79 -16.72
CA ALA A 150 -3.88 -6.63 -17.51
C ALA A 150 -4.81 -6.31 -18.70
N ASP A 151 -5.49 -7.31 -19.24
CA ASP A 151 -6.44 -7.20 -20.33
C ASP A 151 -7.90 -7.03 -19.86
N GLY A 152 -8.10 -6.70 -18.58
CA GLY A 152 -9.43 -6.49 -17.98
C GLY A 152 -10.16 -7.77 -17.57
N SER A 153 -9.72 -8.95 -18.02
CA SER A 153 -10.34 -10.23 -17.64
C SER A 153 -10.03 -10.66 -16.21
N TYR A 154 -10.71 -11.70 -15.74
CA TYR A 154 -10.61 -12.20 -14.37
C TYR A 154 -10.23 -13.68 -14.32
N VAL A 155 -9.43 -14.04 -13.32
CA VAL A 155 -9.14 -15.44 -12.95
C VAL A 155 -9.30 -15.65 -11.45
N THR A 156 -9.44 -16.91 -11.04
CA THR A 156 -9.53 -17.27 -9.62
C THR A 156 -8.26 -16.84 -8.86
N ALA A 157 -8.43 -16.39 -7.63
CA ALA A 157 -7.31 -16.11 -6.72
C ALA A 157 -6.96 -17.29 -5.79
N ARG A 158 -7.67 -18.42 -5.91
CA ARG A 158 -7.44 -19.61 -5.09
C ARG A 158 -6.03 -20.17 -5.28
N ALA A 159 -5.34 -20.46 -4.17
CA ALA A 159 -3.97 -20.95 -4.15
C ALA A 159 -3.79 -22.33 -4.82
N ASP A 160 -4.87 -23.12 -4.95
CA ASP A 160 -4.87 -24.40 -5.67
C ASP A 160 -4.63 -24.20 -7.17
N TYR A 161 -5.17 -23.11 -7.73
CA TYR A 161 -5.19 -22.85 -9.16
C TYR A 161 -4.08 -21.92 -9.64
N VAL A 162 -3.58 -21.03 -8.78
CA VAL A 162 -2.59 -20.02 -9.16
C VAL A 162 -1.57 -19.79 -8.07
N ALA A 163 -0.37 -19.37 -8.44
CA ALA A 163 0.66 -18.95 -7.50
C ALA A 163 1.53 -17.82 -8.07
N ASN A 164 2.15 -17.05 -7.18
CA ASN A 164 3.11 -16.01 -7.55
C ASN A 164 4.24 -16.58 -8.40
N LEU A 165 4.52 -15.91 -9.53
CA LEU A 165 5.55 -16.29 -10.49
C LEU A 165 6.97 -16.12 -9.94
N TYR A 166 7.18 -15.19 -9.01
CA TYR A 166 8.50 -14.90 -8.46
C TYR A 166 8.63 -15.41 -7.03
N TRP A 167 9.77 -16.00 -6.69
CA TRP A 167 10.14 -16.28 -5.30
C TRP A 167 10.19 -14.98 -4.48
N GLN A 168 9.61 -14.97 -3.27
CA GLN A 168 9.45 -13.77 -2.43
C GLN A 168 10.24 -13.82 -1.10
N GLY A 169 10.98 -14.89 -0.81
CA GLY A 169 11.78 -15.01 0.40
C GLY A 169 13.09 -14.22 0.33
N LYS A 170 13.43 -13.53 1.44
CA LYS A 170 14.74 -12.87 1.63
C LYS A 170 15.80 -13.80 2.25
N HIS A 171 15.37 -14.97 2.73
CA HIS A 171 16.21 -15.94 3.45
C HIS A 171 16.91 -16.95 2.52
N TYR A 172 16.55 -17.03 1.24
CA TYR A 172 17.16 -18.01 0.35
C TYR A 172 18.67 -17.76 0.19
N ARG A 173 19.47 -18.81 0.42
CA ARG A 173 20.93 -18.77 0.30
C ARG A 173 21.44 -19.50 -0.94
N LYS A 174 20.64 -20.40 -1.52
CA LYS A 174 20.95 -21.11 -2.75
C LYS A 174 19.76 -21.08 -3.70
N LEU A 175 20.06 -21.01 -4.99
CA LEU A 175 19.09 -21.24 -6.06
C LEU A 175 19.65 -22.28 -7.02
N VAL A 176 18.77 -23.09 -7.59
CA VAL A 176 19.10 -24.04 -8.65
C VAL A 176 18.38 -23.65 -9.94
N VAL A 177 19.08 -23.68 -11.07
CA VAL A 177 18.49 -23.47 -12.39
C VAL A 177 17.68 -24.71 -12.78
N ILE A 178 16.41 -24.52 -13.12
CA ILE A 178 15.51 -25.63 -13.49
C ILE A 178 15.06 -25.58 -14.95
N ASN A 179 15.17 -24.43 -15.61
CA ASN A 179 14.76 -24.30 -17.00
C ASN A 179 15.68 -25.14 -17.90
N PRO A 180 15.13 -25.95 -18.82
CA PRO A 180 15.92 -26.71 -19.78
C PRO A 180 16.85 -25.83 -20.63
N LYS A 181 16.43 -24.61 -20.97
CA LYS A 181 17.23 -23.65 -21.76
C LYS A 181 18.29 -22.92 -20.93
N GLY A 182 18.41 -23.21 -19.63
CA GLY A 182 19.26 -22.46 -18.72
C GLY A 182 18.74 -21.05 -18.44
N THR A 183 19.56 -20.21 -17.83
CA THR A 183 19.28 -18.78 -17.60
C THR A 183 20.58 -18.00 -17.48
N TYR A 184 20.59 -16.71 -17.84
CA TYR A 184 21.81 -15.90 -17.76
C TYR A 184 21.99 -15.27 -16.38
N GLU A 185 23.23 -15.20 -15.92
CA GLU A 185 23.68 -14.20 -14.95
C GLU A 185 23.80 -12.84 -15.64
N TYR A 186 23.50 -11.79 -14.88
CA TYR A 186 23.57 -10.42 -15.38
C TYR A 186 24.44 -9.53 -14.51
N GLN A 187 25.16 -8.60 -15.14
CA GLN A 187 25.96 -7.59 -14.44
C GLN A 187 25.08 -6.60 -13.66
N LYS A 188 23.92 -6.22 -14.21
CA LYS A 188 22.97 -5.28 -13.61
C LYS A 188 21.60 -5.92 -13.40
N PRO A 189 20.78 -5.45 -12.43
CA PRO A 189 19.46 -6.01 -12.17
C PRO A 189 18.42 -5.72 -13.27
N MET A 190 18.79 -5.06 -14.37
CA MET A 190 17.84 -4.67 -15.42
C MET A 190 17.54 -5.80 -16.43
N PHE A 191 18.33 -6.88 -16.43
CA PHE A 191 18.22 -8.05 -17.32
C PHE A 191 18.18 -7.73 -18.82
N LYS A 192 18.78 -6.61 -19.23
CA LYS A 192 19.02 -6.29 -20.64
C LYS A 192 19.98 -7.31 -21.25
N ARG A 193 19.84 -7.60 -22.55
CA ARG A 193 20.73 -8.53 -23.27
C ARG A 193 22.21 -8.09 -23.16
N SER A 194 22.47 -6.79 -23.22
CA SER A 194 23.81 -6.20 -23.04
C SER A 194 24.42 -6.38 -21.66
N TYR A 195 23.64 -6.77 -20.65
CA TYR A 195 24.15 -7.06 -19.31
C TYR A 195 24.32 -8.56 -19.06
N ARG A 196 24.08 -9.44 -20.04
CA ARG A 196 24.30 -10.88 -19.89
C ARG A 196 25.80 -11.15 -19.74
N VAL A 197 26.15 -12.01 -18.79
CA VAL A 197 27.55 -12.35 -18.54
C VAL A 197 27.82 -13.83 -18.76
N LYS A 198 27.04 -14.72 -18.14
CA LYS A 198 27.26 -16.17 -18.20
C LYS A 198 25.94 -16.91 -18.33
N LEU A 199 25.83 -17.85 -19.25
CA LEU A 199 24.71 -18.79 -19.29
C LEU A 199 24.91 -19.86 -18.21
N LEU A 200 23.92 -20.02 -17.34
CA LEU A 200 23.85 -21.09 -16.35
C LEU A 200 22.92 -22.19 -16.88
N HIS A 201 23.45 -23.38 -17.08
CA HIS A 201 22.69 -24.53 -17.53
C HIS A 201 21.78 -25.09 -16.42
N LYS A 202 20.84 -25.98 -16.80
CA LYS A 202 19.97 -26.69 -15.84
C LYS A 202 20.81 -27.42 -14.79
N LYS A 203 20.30 -27.48 -13.55
CA LYS A 203 20.94 -28.03 -12.34
C LYS A 203 22.09 -27.19 -11.76
N THR A 204 22.55 -26.14 -12.43
CA THR A 204 23.55 -25.23 -11.85
C THR A 204 23.02 -24.61 -10.56
N VAL A 205 23.79 -24.71 -9.48
CA VAL A 205 23.50 -24.11 -8.17
C VAL A 205 24.31 -22.85 -7.99
N VAL A 206 23.65 -21.77 -7.57
CA VAL A 206 24.30 -20.49 -7.26
C VAL A 206 24.08 -20.09 -5.81
N LYS A 207 25.04 -19.37 -5.22
CA LYS A 207 24.96 -18.81 -3.87
C LYS A 207 24.37 -17.40 -3.91
N VAL A 208 23.30 -17.17 -3.17
CA VAL A 208 22.57 -15.90 -3.08
C VAL A 208 23.10 -15.08 -1.91
N LYS A 209 23.40 -13.80 -2.19
CA LYS A 209 23.73 -12.79 -1.18
C LYS A 209 22.47 -12.12 -0.64
N LYS A 210 21.63 -11.60 -1.53
CA LYS A 210 20.38 -10.92 -1.15
C LYS A 210 19.32 -10.92 -2.25
N MET A 211 18.07 -10.75 -1.84
CA MET A 211 16.96 -10.49 -2.77
C MET A 211 16.90 -9.00 -3.13
N VAL A 212 16.61 -8.71 -4.41
CA VAL A 212 16.41 -7.37 -4.95
C VAL A 212 15.07 -7.32 -5.69
N ARG A 213 14.25 -6.32 -5.38
CA ARG A 213 12.97 -6.09 -6.06
C ARG A 213 13.07 -4.87 -6.97
N ARG A 214 12.59 -5.01 -8.21
CA ARG A 214 12.44 -3.90 -9.16
C ARG A 214 11.17 -4.13 -9.97
N GLY A 215 10.19 -3.25 -9.80
CA GLY A 215 8.84 -3.43 -10.31
C GLY A 215 8.16 -4.64 -9.69
N ASP A 216 7.52 -5.43 -10.55
CA ASP A 216 6.78 -6.65 -10.18
C ASP A 216 7.63 -7.93 -10.20
N MET A 217 8.93 -7.80 -10.46
CA MET A 217 9.87 -8.92 -10.60
C MET A 217 10.84 -8.98 -9.42
N THR A 218 11.14 -10.21 -9.00
CA THR A 218 12.18 -10.49 -8.01
C THR A 218 13.46 -11.00 -8.66
N ARG A 219 14.60 -10.58 -8.11
CA ARG A 219 15.95 -10.92 -8.55
C ARG A 219 16.77 -11.27 -7.33
N TYR A 220 17.82 -12.04 -7.53
CA TYR A 220 18.76 -12.37 -6.47
C TYR A 220 20.13 -11.90 -6.89
N GLN A 221 20.74 -11.06 -6.05
CA GLN A 221 22.16 -10.78 -6.18
C GLN A 221 22.92 -11.98 -5.62
N LEU A 222 23.85 -12.48 -6.42
CA LEU A 222 24.70 -13.60 -6.09
C LEU A 222 25.93 -13.12 -5.31
N THR A 223 26.65 -14.05 -4.69
CA THR A 223 27.87 -13.75 -3.93
C THR A 223 28.99 -13.14 -4.79
N ASN A 224 29.01 -13.45 -6.08
CA ASN A 224 29.90 -12.85 -7.08
C ASN A 224 29.44 -11.44 -7.57
N GLY A 225 28.44 -10.83 -6.94
CA GLY A 225 27.93 -9.50 -7.27
C GLY A 225 26.93 -9.45 -8.44
N ARG A 226 26.84 -10.50 -9.26
CA ARG A 226 25.92 -10.60 -10.42
C ARG A 226 24.48 -10.88 -9.98
N TYR A 227 23.56 -10.84 -10.94
CA TYR A 227 22.13 -10.97 -10.70
C TYR A 227 21.52 -12.14 -11.46
N LEU A 228 20.62 -12.86 -10.79
CA LEU A 228 19.84 -13.97 -11.36
C LEU A 228 18.35 -13.73 -11.18
N THR A 229 17.54 -14.22 -12.12
CA THR A 229 16.07 -14.13 -12.04
C THR A 229 15.52 -14.90 -10.85
N GLY A 230 14.52 -14.34 -10.16
CA GLY A 230 13.73 -15.04 -9.15
C GLY A 230 12.49 -15.74 -9.72
N ASN A 231 12.35 -15.84 -11.05
CA ASN A 231 11.21 -16.44 -11.71
C ASN A 231 11.18 -17.98 -11.49
N LYS A 232 10.06 -18.49 -10.97
CA LYS A 232 9.85 -19.91 -10.63
C LYS A 232 9.81 -20.85 -11.84
N GLN A 233 9.74 -20.33 -13.07
CA GLN A 233 9.91 -21.13 -14.29
C GLN A 233 11.38 -21.30 -14.68
N TRP A 234 12.28 -20.56 -14.03
CA TRP A 234 13.70 -20.50 -14.36
C TRP A 234 14.59 -21.05 -13.26
N VAL A 235 14.24 -20.74 -12.00
CA VAL A 235 14.98 -21.18 -10.83
C VAL A 235 14.05 -21.76 -9.76
N SER A 236 14.61 -22.63 -8.92
CA SER A 236 14.00 -23.08 -7.68
C SER A 236 14.90 -22.73 -6.50
N VAL A 237 14.29 -22.59 -5.33
CA VAL A 237 15.04 -22.55 -4.06
C VAL A 237 15.60 -23.94 -3.77
N LYS A 238 16.78 -23.98 -3.15
CA LYS A 238 17.47 -25.20 -2.70
C LYS A 238 17.85 -25.02 -1.24
#